data_AF-A0A956GCU7-F1
#
_entry.id   AF-A0A956GCU7-F1
#
_cell.length_a   1.000
_cell.length_b   1.000
_cell.length_c   1.000
_cell.angle_alpha   90.00
_cell.angle_beta   90.00
_cell.angle_gamma   90.00
#
_symmetry.space_group_name_H-M   'P 1'
#
loop_
_entity.id
_entity.type
_entity.pdbx_description
1 polymer ?
#
loop_
_entity_poly.entity_id
_entity_poly.type
_entity_poly.pdbx_seq_one_letter_code
_entity_poly.pdbx_strand_id
1 'polypeptide(L)'
;MPKTWKGVVRSFNGSPEEIRGYFPHLPDLVAQFPLDVALAYMFSRVELAQNMTLYCGVVKLHRADATLARSAIDRFRLTRDGFIEMFNTVFGTKVPKNIRDEMQYAERVRDRVMHGKSTSEQQKRTALARILKYAEQFNGLVDGAGGFRPFTPGLRGFKGRAASLDKSTTRWILKGMGFAV
;
A
#
# COMPACT_ATOMS: atom_id res chain seq x y z
N MET A 1 -7.89 -20.11 5.59
CA MET A 1 -6.44 -19.82 5.53
C MET A 1 -5.73 -20.86 4.66
N PRO A 2 -4.78 -20.47 3.80
CA PRO A 2 -4.14 -21.40 2.87
C PRO A 2 -3.28 -22.47 3.57
N LYS A 3 -3.54 -23.75 3.27
CA LYS A 3 -2.77 -24.87 3.81
C LYS A 3 -1.48 -25.13 3.03
N THR A 4 -1.45 -24.80 1.74
CA THR A 4 -0.34 -25.04 0.80
C THR A 4 -0.08 -23.80 -0.06
N TRP A 5 1.06 -23.76 -0.76
CA TRP A 5 1.36 -22.67 -1.71
C TRP A 5 0.30 -22.56 -2.81
N LYS A 6 -0.24 -23.68 -3.28
CA LYS A 6 -1.39 -23.72 -4.22
C LYS A 6 -2.61 -22.98 -3.67
N GLY A 7 -2.81 -23.02 -2.36
CA GLY A 7 -3.87 -22.26 -1.70
C GLY A 7 -3.64 -20.74 -1.77
N VAL A 8 -2.39 -20.28 -1.70
CA VAL A 8 -2.05 -18.85 -1.88
C VAL A 8 -2.30 -18.45 -3.33
N VAL A 9 -1.87 -19.27 -4.30
CA VAL A 9 -2.15 -19.04 -5.73
C VAL A 9 -3.66 -18.99 -6.00
N ARG A 10 -4.46 -19.85 -5.36
CA ARG A 10 -5.92 -19.79 -5.45
C ARG A 10 -6.48 -18.47 -4.90
N SER A 11 -5.98 -18.00 -3.76
CA SER A 11 -6.36 -16.68 -3.22
C SER A 11 -6.00 -15.55 -4.18
N PHE A 12 -4.80 -15.58 -4.78
CA PHE A 12 -4.37 -14.62 -5.79
C PHE A 12 -5.27 -14.65 -7.04
N ASN A 13 -5.56 -15.83 -7.57
CA ASN A 13 -6.41 -15.99 -8.75
C ASN A 13 -7.87 -15.55 -8.50
N GLY A 14 -8.32 -15.60 -7.24
CA GLY A 14 -9.62 -15.09 -6.84
C GLY A 14 -9.66 -13.58 -6.57
N SER A 15 -8.52 -12.89 -6.54
CA SER A 15 -8.46 -11.44 -6.37
C SER A 15 -8.85 -10.70 -7.67
N PRO A 16 -9.31 -9.44 -7.55
CA PRO A 16 -9.57 -8.59 -8.71
C PRO A 16 -8.39 -8.50 -9.68
N GLU A 17 -8.68 -8.26 -10.96
CA GLU A 17 -7.68 -8.20 -12.02
C GLU A 17 -6.58 -7.17 -11.73
N GLU A 18 -6.93 -5.99 -11.20
CA GLU A 18 -5.94 -4.97 -10.85
C GLU A 18 -4.94 -5.45 -9.78
N ILE A 19 -5.41 -6.25 -8.80
CA ILE A 19 -4.56 -6.81 -7.75
C ILE A 19 -3.63 -7.85 -8.35
N ARG A 20 -4.16 -8.70 -9.24
CA ARG A 20 -3.35 -9.71 -9.95
C ARG A 20 -2.29 -9.05 -10.81
N GLY A 21 -2.65 -8.01 -11.55
CA GLY A 21 -1.71 -7.22 -12.34
C GLY A 21 -0.69 -6.46 -11.50
N TYR A 22 -1.00 -6.11 -10.25
CA TYR A 22 -0.07 -5.40 -9.36
C TYR A 22 0.97 -6.32 -8.70
N PHE A 23 0.62 -7.59 -8.48
CA PHE A 23 1.50 -8.63 -7.92
C PHE A 23 1.79 -9.77 -8.93
N PRO A 24 2.28 -9.47 -10.14
CA PRO A 24 2.34 -10.44 -11.23
C PRO A 24 3.26 -11.64 -10.92
N HIS A 25 4.28 -11.44 -10.09
CA HIS A 25 5.28 -12.47 -9.78
C HIS A 25 4.90 -13.36 -8.60
N LEU A 26 3.80 -13.07 -7.89
CA LEU A 26 3.45 -13.81 -6.69
C LEU A 26 3.30 -15.33 -6.92
N PRO A 27 2.63 -15.82 -7.99
CA PRO A 27 2.47 -17.25 -8.22
C PRO A 27 3.78 -18.01 -8.35
N ASP A 28 4.73 -17.46 -9.12
CA ASP A 28 6.03 -18.07 -9.34
C ASP A 28 6.88 -18.04 -8.06
N LEU A 29 6.85 -16.92 -7.34
CA LEU A 29 7.60 -16.76 -6.09
C LEU A 29 7.17 -17.78 -5.03
N VAL A 30 5.87 -18.03 -4.86
CA VAL A 30 5.40 -19.00 -3.85
C VAL A 30 5.58 -20.46 -4.27
N ALA A 31 5.75 -20.72 -5.57
CA ALA A 31 5.95 -22.06 -6.10
C ALA A 31 7.43 -22.47 -6.14
N GLN A 32 8.32 -21.54 -6.43
CA GLN A 32 9.73 -21.83 -6.75
C GLN A 32 10.72 -21.38 -5.66
N PHE A 33 10.32 -20.47 -4.78
CA PHE A 33 11.20 -19.89 -3.77
C PHE A 33 10.69 -20.09 -2.34
N PRO A 34 11.56 -19.94 -1.33
CA PRO A 34 11.12 -19.84 0.06
C PRO A 34 10.10 -18.72 0.22
N LEU A 35 9.06 -18.95 1.04
CA LEU A 35 7.97 -17.98 1.24
C LEU A 35 8.45 -16.63 1.78
N ASP A 36 9.65 -16.57 2.34
CA ASP A 36 10.28 -15.34 2.83
C ASP A 36 10.57 -14.37 1.67
N VAL A 37 10.96 -14.90 0.51
CA VAL A 37 11.19 -14.13 -0.72
C VAL A 37 9.87 -13.55 -1.23
N ALA A 38 8.83 -14.38 -1.29
CA ALA A 38 7.49 -13.92 -1.66
C ALA A 38 6.96 -12.85 -0.70
N LEU A 39 7.21 -13.02 0.61
CA LEU A 39 6.81 -12.07 1.64
C LEU A 39 7.54 -10.73 1.47
N ALA A 40 8.86 -10.74 1.30
CA ALA A 40 9.66 -9.54 1.07
C ALA A 40 9.20 -8.79 -0.19
N TYR A 41 8.93 -9.51 -1.28
CA TYR A 41 8.36 -8.94 -2.50
C TYR A 41 7.00 -8.28 -2.25
N MET A 42 6.06 -8.97 -1.62
CA MET A 42 4.75 -8.38 -1.37
C MET A 42 4.83 -7.13 -0.48
N PHE A 43 5.72 -7.11 0.51
CA PHE A 43 5.92 -5.94 1.35
C PHE A 43 6.53 -4.75 0.63
N SER A 44 7.50 -4.94 -0.26
CA SER A 44 8.04 -3.83 -1.06
C SER A 44 6.97 -3.22 -1.97
N ARG A 45 6.08 -4.08 -2.52
CA ARG A 45 4.94 -3.64 -3.32
C ARG A 45 3.86 -2.93 -2.50
N VAL A 46 3.61 -3.35 -1.25
CA VAL A 46 2.71 -2.63 -0.33
C VAL A 46 3.26 -1.26 0.00
N GLU A 47 4.54 -1.16 0.34
CA GLU A 47 5.19 0.12 0.68
C GLU A 47 5.10 1.11 -0.49
N LEU A 48 5.36 0.63 -1.71
CA LEU A 48 5.19 1.42 -2.92
C LEU A 48 3.74 1.91 -3.11
N ALA A 49 2.74 1.04 -2.91
CA ALA A 49 1.33 1.41 -3.03
C ALA A 49 0.93 2.45 -1.97
N GLN A 50 1.41 2.31 -0.73
CA GLN A 50 1.16 3.25 0.36
C GLN A 50 1.79 4.61 0.08
N ASN A 51 3.05 4.63 -0.38
CA ASN A 51 3.73 5.86 -0.79
C ASN A 51 2.97 6.57 -1.93
N MET A 52 2.59 5.81 -2.96
CA MET A 52 1.78 6.33 -4.08
C MET A 52 0.39 6.79 -3.64
N THR A 53 -0.20 6.18 -2.62
CA THR A 53 -1.49 6.62 -2.06
C THR A 53 -1.37 8.03 -1.49
N LEU A 54 -0.33 8.28 -0.68
CA LEU A 54 -0.11 9.62 -0.11
C LEU A 54 0.18 10.65 -1.20
N TYR A 55 1.08 10.32 -2.14
CA TYR A 55 1.37 11.18 -3.29
C TYR A 55 0.11 11.53 -4.09
N CYS A 56 -0.66 10.52 -4.48
CA CYS A 56 -1.86 10.73 -5.28
C CYS A 56 -2.92 11.50 -4.50
N GLY A 57 -3.10 11.23 -3.20
CA GLY A 57 -4.00 11.97 -2.33
C GLY A 57 -3.65 13.45 -2.24
N VAL A 58 -2.38 13.77 -1.98
CA VAL A 58 -1.87 15.15 -1.90
C VAL A 58 -2.08 15.90 -3.23
N VAL A 59 -1.71 15.28 -4.36
CA VAL A 59 -1.83 15.93 -5.68
C VAL A 59 -3.29 16.06 -6.13
N LYS A 60 -4.12 15.05 -5.89
CA LYS A 60 -5.50 15.03 -6.40
C LYS A 60 -6.46 15.81 -5.51
N LEU A 61 -6.44 15.55 -4.20
CA LEU A 61 -7.41 16.13 -3.26
C LEU A 61 -7.06 17.57 -2.91
N HIS A 62 -5.76 17.85 -2.77
CA HIS A 62 -5.27 19.16 -2.32
C HIS A 62 -4.66 19.99 -3.44
N ARG A 63 -4.72 19.48 -4.68
CA ARG A 63 -4.23 20.16 -5.90
C ARG A 63 -2.78 20.60 -5.79
N ALA A 64 -1.97 19.93 -4.97
CA ALA A 64 -0.58 20.28 -4.78
C ALA A 64 0.19 20.25 -6.11
N ASP A 65 1.23 21.08 -6.21
CA ASP A 65 2.27 20.94 -7.23
C ASP A 65 2.87 19.53 -7.16
N ALA A 66 2.87 18.82 -8.29
CA ALA A 66 3.25 17.42 -8.35
C ALA A 66 4.73 17.19 -8.02
N THR A 67 5.60 18.14 -8.37
CA THR A 67 7.05 18.04 -8.11
C THR A 67 7.33 18.24 -6.62
N LEU A 68 6.72 19.25 -5.99
CA LEU A 68 6.85 19.45 -4.55
C LEU A 68 6.22 18.31 -3.74
N ALA A 69 5.03 17.83 -4.15
CA ALA A 69 4.41 16.69 -3.52
C ALA A 69 5.30 15.45 -3.60
N ARG A 70 5.90 15.16 -4.77
CA ARG A 70 6.85 14.04 -4.91
C ARG A 70 8.04 14.20 -3.97
N SER A 71 8.69 15.36 -3.96
CA SER A 71 9.83 15.62 -3.09
C SER A 71 9.49 15.52 -1.59
N ALA A 72 8.28 15.92 -1.20
CA ALA A 72 7.80 15.78 0.18
C ALA A 72 7.59 14.31 0.57
N ILE A 73 6.96 13.53 -0.31
CA ILE A 73 6.71 12.10 -0.11
C ILE A 73 8.02 11.29 -0.08
N ASP A 74 8.99 11.60 -0.95
CA ASP A 74 10.28 10.90 -0.99
C ASP A 74 11.11 11.13 0.28
N ARG A 75 10.93 12.28 0.94
CA ARG A 75 11.58 12.63 2.22
C ARG A 75 10.79 12.13 3.43
N PHE A 76 9.53 11.74 3.25
CA PHE A 76 8.70 11.23 4.32
C PHE A 76 9.09 9.79 4.67
N ARG A 77 9.57 9.58 5.90
CA ARG A 77 9.88 8.24 6.39
C ARG A 77 8.58 7.47 6.63
N LEU A 78 8.32 6.47 5.78
CA LEU A 78 7.12 5.64 5.88
C LEU A 78 7.27 4.60 7.00
N THR A 79 6.79 4.94 8.20
CA THR A 79 6.56 3.97 9.28
C THR A 79 5.11 3.49 9.26
N ARG A 80 4.78 2.42 9.99
CA ARG A 80 3.40 1.88 10.07
C ARG A 80 2.42 2.92 10.59
N ASP A 81 2.73 3.49 11.75
CA ASP A 81 1.89 4.49 12.40
C ASP A 81 1.93 5.80 11.62
N GLY A 82 3.12 6.19 11.14
CA GLY A 82 3.29 7.39 10.32
C GLY A 82 2.47 7.35 9.02
N PHE A 83 2.37 6.19 8.37
CA PHE A 83 1.48 6.03 7.21
C PHE A 83 0.00 6.22 7.59
N ILE A 84 -0.47 5.60 8.67
CA ILE A 84 -1.87 5.69 9.10
C ILE A 84 -2.23 7.12 9.48
N GLU A 85 -1.35 7.80 10.23
CA GLU A 85 -1.51 9.20 10.61
C GLU A 85 -1.55 10.10 9.37
N MET A 86 -0.57 9.96 8.48
CA MET A 86 -0.50 10.77 7.27
C MET A 86 -1.66 10.49 6.32
N PHE A 87 -2.12 9.24 6.22
CA PHE A 87 -3.31 8.89 5.45
C PHE A 87 -4.54 9.63 5.99
N ASN A 88 -4.74 9.63 7.31
CA ASN A 88 -5.86 10.34 7.92
C ASN A 88 -5.76 11.86 7.69
N THR A 89 -4.56 12.43 7.74
CA THR A 89 -4.32 13.85 7.43
C THR A 89 -4.66 14.17 5.97
N VAL A 90 -4.22 13.34 5.01
CA VAL A 90 -4.40 13.60 3.57
C VAL A 90 -5.85 13.35 3.12
N PHE A 91 -6.49 12.30 3.62
CA PHE A 91 -7.82 11.88 3.15
C PHE A 91 -8.97 12.30 4.07
N GLY A 92 -8.68 12.81 5.27
CA GLY A 92 -9.71 13.19 6.24
C GLY A 92 -10.53 12.02 6.78
N THR A 93 -10.08 10.78 6.56
CA THR A 93 -10.77 9.56 6.98
C THR A 93 -9.80 8.53 7.54
N LYS A 94 -10.28 7.73 8.50
CA LYS A 94 -9.47 6.71 9.18
C LYS A 94 -9.48 5.42 8.39
N VAL A 95 -8.33 4.74 8.36
CA VAL A 95 -8.27 3.35 7.89
C VAL A 95 -9.07 2.46 8.86
N PRO A 96 -10.15 1.79 8.41
CA PRO A 96 -10.98 0.95 9.26
C PRO A 96 -10.20 -0.17 9.93
N LYS A 97 -10.64 -0.56 11.13
CA LYS A 97 -9.95 -1.56 11.95
C LYS A 97 -9.76 -2.89 11.22
N ASN A 98 -10.79 -3.37 10.51
CA ASN A 98 -10.70 -4.62 9.74
C ASN A 98 -9.57 -4.60 8.70
N ILE A 99 -9.36 -3.47 8.02
CA ILE A 99 -8.28 -3.32 7.02
C ILE A 99 -6.92 -3.30 7.73
N ARG A 100 -6.81 -2.57 8.84
CA ARG A 100 -5.57 -2.52 9.65
C ARG A 100 -5.21 -3.89 10.21
N ASP A 101 -6.19 -4.66 10.67
CA ASP A 101 -5.98 -5.99 11.25
C ASP A 101 -5.46 -7.01 10.21
N GLU A 102 -5.81 -6.85 8.93
CA GLU A 102 -5.22 -7.66 7.85
C GLU A 102 -3.72 -7.37 7.70
N MET A 103 -3.36 -6.08 7.62
CA MET A 103 -1.98 -5.65 7.46
C MET A 103 -1.13 -5.99 8.70
N GLN A 104 -1.64 -5.72 9.90
CA GLN A 104 -0.94 -5.93 11.17
C GLN A 104 -0.55 -7.40 11.37
N TYR A 105 -1.40 -8.34 10.95
CA TYR A 105 -1.04 -9.75 11.01
C TYR A 105 0.16 -10.06 10.10
N ALA A 106 0.11 -9.62 8.84
CA ALA A 106 1.18 -9.87 7.88
C ALA A 106 2.50 -9.22 8.35
N GLU A 107 2.41 -8.03 8.92
CA GLU A 107 3.52 -7.26 9.49
C GLU A 107 4.22 -8.00 10.63
N ARG A 108 3.46 -8.55 11.57
CA ARG A 108 4.04 -9.37 12.66
C ARG A 108 4.77 -10.59 12.12
N VAL A 109 4.24 -11.24 11.09
CA VAL A 109 4.88 -12.39 10.44
C VAL A 109 6.19 -11.96 9.77
N ARG A 110 6.17 -10.85 9.01
CA ARG A 110 7.38 -10.28 8.40
C ARG A 110 8.45 -9.95 9.42
N ASP A 111 8.10 -9.25 10.50
CA ASP A 111 9.09 -8.86 11.51
C ASP A 111 9.74 -10.09 12.14
N ARG A 112 8.97 -11.15 12.44
CA ARG A 112 9.54 -12.40 12.93
C ARG A 112 10.52 -13.01 11.92
N VAL A 113 10.14 -13.09 10.65
CA VAL A 113 11.01 -13.62 9.58
C VAL A 113 12.30 -12.80 9.46
N MET A 114 12.20 -11.47 9.39
CA MET A 114 13.36 -10.58 9.22
C MET A 114 14.28 -10.57 10.44
N HIS A 115 13.75 -10.81 11.64
CA HIS A 115 14.54 -10.94 12.86
C HIS A 115 15.03 -12.38 13.12
N GLY A 116 14.92 -13.29 12.13
CA GLY A 116 15.38 -14.68 12.25
C GLY A 116 14.60 -15.52 13.27
N LYS A 117 13.41 -15.07 13.68
CA LYS A 117 12.56 -15.79 14.64
C LYS A 117 11.78 -16.88 13.93
N SER A 118 11.58 -18.01 14.62
CA SER A 118 10.79 -19.13 14.10
C SER A 118 9.39 -18.68 13.67
N THR A 119 9.02 -19.03 12.45
CA THR A 119 7.73 -18.68 11.84
C THR A 119 7.28 -19.86 10.99
N SER A 120 6.07 -20.34 11.22
CA SER A 120 5.59 -21.51 10.48
C SER A 120 5.27 -21.14 9.03
N GLU A 121 5.46 -22.11 8.14
CA GLU A 121 5.09 -21.97 6.74
C GLU A 121 3.60 -21.63 6.55
N GLN A 122 2.73 -22.10 7.46
CA GLN A 122 1.31 -21.73 7.48
C GLN A 122 1.09 -20.25 7.83
N GLN A 123 1.85 -19.69 8.76
CA GLN A 123 1.79 -18.26 9.11
C GLN A 123 2.22 -17.40 7.92
N LYS A 124 3.29 -17.78 7.22
CA LYS A 124 3.77 -17.08 6.01
C LYS A 124 2.72 -17.09 4.90
N ARG A 125 2.15 -18.26 4.58
CA ARG A 125 1.04 -18.36 3.61
C ARG A 125 -0.18 -17.54 4.00
N THR A 126 -0.50 -17.50 5.29
CA THR A 126 -1.59 -16.69 5.81
C THR A 126 -1.30 -15.20 5.66
N ALA A 127 -0.06 -14.76 5.93
CA ALA A 127 0.35 -13.37 5.73
C ALA A 127 0.21 -12.95 4.26
N LEU A 128 0.67 -13.76 3.30
CA LEU A 128 0.52 -13.48 1.87
C LEU A 128 -0.96 -13.30 1.47
N ALA A 129 -1.84 -14.21 1.92
CA ALA A 129 -3.27 -14.10 1.65
C ALA A 129 -3.92 -12.86 2.29
N ARG A 130 -3.47 -12.48 3.50
CA ARG A 130 -3.94 -11.25 4.15
C ARG A 130 -3.46 -9.99 3.45
N ILE A 131 -2.27 -9.97 2.86
CA ILE A 131 -1.80 -8.84 2.05
C ILE A 131 -2.69 -8.66 0.81
N LEU A 132 -3.10 -9.74 0.14
CA LEU A 132 -4.04 -9.66 -1.00
C LEU A 132 -5.39 -9.07 -0.56
N LYS A 133 -5.92 -9.54 0.58
CA LYS A 133 -7.17 -9.02 1.14
C LYS A 133 -7.05 -7.55 1.58
N TYR A 134 -5.93 -7.18 2.20
CA TYR A 134 -5.62 -5.79 2.52
C TYR A 134 -5.62 -4.94 1.25
N ALA A 135 -4.94 -5.37 0.18
CA ALA A 135 -4.85 -4.63 -1.07
C ALA A 135 -6.22 -4.38 -1.70
N GLU A 136 -7.09 -5.40 -1.72
CA GLU A 136 -8.47 -5.29 -2.21
C GLU A 136 -9.31 -4.30 -1.37
N GLN A 137 -9.32 -4.48 -0.04
CA GLN A 137 -10.09 -3.61 0.85
C GLN A 137 -9.57 -2.17 0.84
N PHE A 138 -8.25 -2.01 0.78
CA PHE A 138 -7.60 -0.70 0.74
C PHE A 138 -7.85 0.00 -0.59
N ASN A 139 -7.87 -0.72 -1.71
CA ASN A 139 -8.33 -0.17 -2.99
C ASN A 139 -9.75 0.39 -2.87
N GLY A 140 -10.68 -0.37 -2.28
CA GLY A 140 -12.06 0.10 -2.06
C GLY A 140 -12.12 1.36 -1.19
N LEU A 141 -11.33 1.43 -0.12
CA LEU A 141 -11.24 2.61 0.75
C LEU A 141 -10.73 3.84 0.01
N VAL A 142 -9.61 3.71 -0.71
CA VAL A 142 -8.98 4.84 -1.42
C VAL A 142 -9.82 5.28 -2.62
N ASP A 143 -10.52 4.36 -3.28
CA ASP A 143 -11.46 4.69 -4.35
C ASP A 143 -12.63 5.50 -3.81
N GLY A 144 -13.20 5.10 -2.67
CA GLY A 144 -14.27 5.86 -2.01
C GLY A 144 -13.84 7.24 -1.51
N ALA A 145 -12.59 7.39 -1.03
CA ALA A 145 -12.10 8.65 -0.45
C ALA A 145 -11.43 9.59 -1.48
N GLY A 146 -10.84 9.03 -2.54
CA GLY A 146 -9.99 9.75 -3.49
C GLY A 146 -10.27 9.44 -4.96
N GLY A 147 -11.11 8.46 -5.28
CA GLY A 147 -11.45 8.09 -6.65
C GLY A 147 -10.25 7.56 -7.44
N PHE A 148 -9.38 6.78 -6.80
CA PHE A 148 -8.34 6.01 -7.46
C PHE A 148 -7.99 4.76 -6.63
N ARG A 149 -7.34 3.77 -7.25
CA ARG A 149 -6.98 2.50 -6.61
C ARG A 149 -5.46 2.31 -6.62
N PRO A 150 -4.77 2.30 -5.46
CA PRO A 150 -3.31 2.26 -5.42
C PRO A 150 -2.69 0.92 -5.80
N PHE A 151 -3.37 -0.20 -5.54
CA PHE A 151 -2.95 -1.53 -5.97
C PHE A 151 -3.44 -1.81 -7.39
N THR A 152 -2.82 -1.15 -8.37
CA THR A 152 -3.12 -1.29 -9.80
C THR A 152 -1.83 -1.21 -10.62
N PRO A 153 -1.70 -1.87 -11.78
CA PRO A 153 -0.50 -1.80 -12.61
C PRO A 153 -0.08 -0.38 -13.00
N GLY A 154 -1.03 0.57 -13.06
CA GLY A 154 -0.72 1.96 -13.38
C GLY A 154 -1.77 2.96 -12.92
N LEU A 155 -1.30 4.11 -12.44
CA LEU A 155 -2.13 5.22 -11.93
C LEU A 155 -2.32 6.34 -12.99
N ARG A 156 -2.41 5.99 -14.27
CA ARG A 156 -2.57 6.99 -15.34
C ARG A 156 -3.87 7.76 -15.15
N GLY A 157 -3.81 9.09 -15.28
CA GLY A 157 -4.98 9.96 -15.19
C GLY A 157 -5.53 10.17 -13.77
N PHE A 158 -4.86 9.70 -12.72
CA PHE A 158 -5.40 9.76 -11.34
C PHE A 158 -5.82 11.18 -10.92
N LYS A 159 -5.06 12.20 -11.33
CA LYS A 159 -5.28 13.62 -11.01
C LYS A 159 -6.55 14.21 -11.64
N GLY A 160 -7.02 13.65 -12.76
CA GLY A 160 -8.09 14.25 -13.55
C GLY A 160 -7.68 15.60 -14.18
N ARG A 161 -8.66 16.50 -14.38
CA ARG A 161 -8.48 17.79 -15.07
C ARG A 161 -8.13 18.97 -14.16
N ALA A 162 -8.03 18.76 -12.85
CA ALA A 162 -7.79 19.85 -11.91
C ALA A 162 -6.41 20.48 -12.12
N ALA A 163 -6.35 21.81 -12.20
CA ALA A 163 -5.10 22.55 -12.20
C ALA A 163 -4.42 22.46 -10.82
N SER A 164 -3.09 22.36 -10.82
CA SER A 164 -2.33 22.44 -9.57
C SER A 164 -2.30 23.89 -9.06
N LEU A 165 -2.26 24.03 -7.75
CA LEU A 165 -1.88 25.26 -7.07
C LEU A 165 -0.42 25.59 -7.37
N ASP A 166 -0.06 26.84 -7.19
CA ASP A 166 1.32 27.27 -7.33
C ASP A 166 2.22 26.67 -6.23
N LYS A 167 3.53 26.76 -6.44
CA LYS A 167 4.53 26.17 -5.54
C LYS A 167 4.54 26.83 -4.16
N SER A 168 4.26 28.13 -4.06
CA SER A 168 4.23 28.82 -2.76
C SER A 168 3.09 28.29 -1.90
N THR A 169 1.87 28.26 -2.45
CA THR A 169 0.70 27.72 -1.76
C THR A 169 0.88 26.24 -1.41
N THR A 170 1.43 25.44 -2.34
CA THR A 170 1.70 24.03 -2.11
C THR A 170 2.64 23.79 -0.92
N ARG A 171 3.68 24.62 -0.73
CA ARG A 171 4.58 24.48 0.43
C ARG A 171 3.84 24.66 1.76
N TRP A 172 2.95 25.64 1.85
CA TRP A 172 2.17 25.86 3.07
C TRP A 172 1.22 24.72 3.36
N ILE A 173 0.56 24.17 2.33
CA ILE A 173 -0.30 22.98 2.45
C ILE A 173 0.51 21.79 2.97
N LEU A 174 1.63 21.48 2.34
CA LEU A 174 2.48 20.35 2.70
C LEU A 174 3.04 20.49 4.12
N LYS A 175 3.49 21.69 4.50
CA LYS A 175 3.94 21.98 5.86
C LYS A 175 2.81 21.83 6.87
N GLY A 176 1.61 22.30 6.55
CA GLY A 176 0.41 22.16 7.39
C GLY A 176 -0.02 20.70 7.59
N MET A 177 0.24 19.83 6.61
CA MET A 177 0.02 18.38 6.73
C MET A 177 1.11 17.65 7.52
N GLY A 178 2.22 18.32 7.85
CA GLY A 178 3.35 17.72 8.58
C GLY A 178 4.44 17.12 7.67
N PHE A 179 4.45 17.40 6.38
CA PHE A 179 5.59 17.04 5.53
C PHE A 179 6.78 17.97 5.76
N ALA A 180 7.99 17.41 5.65
CA ALA A 180 9.22 18.19 5.55
C ALA A 180 9.37 18.69 4.11
N VAL A 181 9.12 19.98 3.88
CA VAL A 181 9.16 20.63 2.56
C VAL A 181 10.20 21.71 2.43
#